data_AF-A0A955WYW5-F1
#
_entry.id   AF-A0A955WYW5-F1
#
_cell.length_a   1.000
_cell.length_b   1.000
_cell.length_c   1.000
_cell.angle_alpha   90.00
_cell.angle_beta   90.00
_cell.angle_gamma   90.00
#
_symmetry.space_group_name_H-M   'P 1'
#
loop_
_entity.id
_entity.type
_entity.pdbx_description
1 polymer ?
#
loop_
_entity_poly.entity_id
_entity_poly.type
_entity_poly.pdbx_seq_one_letter_code
_entity_poly.pdbx_strand_id
1 'polypeptide(L)'
;MTQPPPANLPITEALVKALPKTDLHVHLDGSIRISTLIDLAREYHVKLPSYTEEGLRELVFKDRYANLGEYLTGFAYTVAVLQSEVALERAGYELAVDNQNEGVRYLEV
;
A
#
# COMPACT_ATOMS: atom_id res chain seq x y z
N MET A 1 -30.11 -24.82 12.58
CA MET A 1 -30.71 -23.66 11.86
C MET A 1 -30.05 -22.41 12.43
N THR A 2 -29.14 -21.79 11.71
CA THR A 2 -28.51 -20.54 12.14
C THR A 2 -29.49 -19.40 11.93
N GLN A 3 -29.78 -18.63 12.98
CA GLN A 3 -30.60 -17.42 12.84
C GLN A 3 -29.96 -16.46 11.82
N PRO A 4 -30.78 -15.74 11.03
CA PRO A 4 -30.26 -14.72 10.15
C PRO A 4 -29.54 -13.63 10.96
N PRO A 5 -28.43 -13.07 10.45
CA PRO A 5 -27.72 -12.00 11.13
C PRO A 5 -28.66 -10.79 11.33
N PRO A 6 -28.52 -10.05 12.44
CA PRO A 6 -29.37 -8.89 12.72
C PRO A 6 -29.23 -7.84 11.61
N ALA A 7 -30.35 -7.19 11.26
CA ALA A 7 -30.48 -6.29 10.11
C ALA A 7 -29.61 -5.01 10.17
N ASN A 8 -28.92 -4.76 11.28
CA ASN A 8 -28.03 -3.61 11.48
C ASN A 8 -26.82 -4.04 12.31
N LEU A 9 -25.85 -4.70 11.66
CA LEU A 9 -24.54 -4.93 12.25
C LEU A 9 -23.71 -3.64 12.08
N PRO A 10 -23.17 -3.04 13.16
CA PRO A 10 -22.28 -1.90 13.02
C PRO A 10 -21.02 -2.32 12.25
N ILE A 11 -20.63 -1.53 11.26
CA ILE A 11 -19.40 -1.75 10.50
C ILE A 11 -18.22 -1.34 11.37
N THR A 12 -17.69 -2.30 12.13
CA THR A 12 -16.50 -2.14 12.95
C THR A 12 -15.25 -2.56 12.19
N GLU A 13 -14.08 -2.05 12.59
CA GLU A 13 -12.80 -2.50 12.01
C GLU A 13 -12.60 -4.02 12.19
N ALA A 14 -13.00 -4.56 13.34
CA ALA A 14 -12.95 -6.00 13.62
C ALA A 14 -13.81 -6.80 12.63
N LEU A 15 -15.00 -6.31 12.29
CA LEU A 15 -15.84 -6.90 11.25
C LEU A 15 -15.14 -6.84 9.88
N VAL A 16 -14.63 -5.67 9.48
CA VAL A 16 -13.95 -5.49 8.19
C VAL A 16 -12.75 -6.43 8.05
N LYS A 17 -11.93 -6.56 9.09
CA LYS A 17 -10.79 -7.50 9.12
C LYS A 17 -11.22 -8.96 9.04
N ALA A 18 -12.34 -9.33 9.65
CA ALA A 18 -12.85 -10.70 9.64
C ALA A 18 -13.43 -11.12 8.27
N LEU A 19 -13.84 -10.18 7.41
CA LEU A 19 -14.35 -10.49 6.08
C LEU A 19 -13.26 -11.15 5.20
N PRO A 20 -13.57 -12.26 4.50
CA PRO A 20 -12.64 -12.88 3.55
C PRO A 20 -12.62 -12.08 2.25
N LYS A 21 -11.83 -11.01 2.23
CA LYS A 21 -11.81 -10.06 1.11
C LYS A 21 -11.03 -10.62 -0.07
N THR A 22 -11.34 -10.08 -1.23
CA THR A 22 -10.61 -10.28 -2.47
C THR A 22 -10.22 -8.91 -2.99
N ASP A 23 -8.95 -8.75 -3.38
CA ASP A 23 -8.47 -7.55 -4.05
C ASP A 23 -8.09 -7.90 -5.50
N LEU A 24 -8.81 -7.29 -6.44
CA LEU A 24 -8.66 -7.53 -7.88
C LEU A 24 -7.91 -6.38 -8.58
N HIS A 25 -7.64 -5.29 -7.87
CA HIS A 25 -7.03 -4.10 -8.47
C HIS A 25 -6.11 -3.44 -7.46
N VAL A 26 -4.90 -3.98 -7.37
CA VAL A 26 -3.80 -3.38 -6.63
C VAL A 26 -2.62 -3.12 -7.58
N HIS A 27 -1.80 -2.13 -7.23
CA HIS A 27 -0.56 -1.85 -7.94
C HIS A 27 0.61 -2.12 -6.99
N LEU A 28 1.50 -3.05 -7.34
CA LEU A 28 2.68 -3.35 -6.51
C LEU A 28 3.51 -2.10 -6.23
N ASP A 29 3.78 -1.32 -7.27
CA ASP A 29 4.54 -0.07 -7.23
C ASP A 29 3.76 1.11 -6.61
N GLY A 30 2.46 0.94 -6.36
CA GLY A 30 1.62 1.84 -5.57
C GLY A 30 1.44 1.43 -4.11
N SER A 31 1.87 0.22 -3.73
CA SER A 31 1.59 -0.39 -2.41
C SER A 31 2.85 -0.67 -1.59
N ILE A 32 3.98 -0.05 -1.92
CA ILE A 32 5.20 -0.13 -1.10
C ILE A 32 5.02 0.61 0.22
N ARG A 33 5.56 0.06 1.31
CA ARG A 33 5.61 0.77 2.59
C ARG A 33 6.51 2.00 2.48
N ILE A 34 6.12 3.12 3.11
CA ILE A 34 6.89 4.36 3.05
C ILE A 34 8.27 4.19 3.72
N SER A 35 8.35 3.41 4.81
CA SER A 35 9.62 3.02 5.42
C SER A 35 10.53 2.27 4.44
N THR A 36 9.99 1.30 3.70
CA THR A 36 10.72 0.55 2.66
C THR A 36 11.17 1.44 1.51
N LEU A 37 10.33 2.39 1.06
CA LEU A 37 10.73 3.39 0.08
C LEU A 37 11.94 4.20 0.56
N ILE A 38 11.94 4.67 1.82
CA ILE A 38 13.05 5.42 2.41
C ILE A 38 14.32 4.58 2.46
N ASP A 39 14.22 3.33 2.91
CA ASP A 39 15.34 2.39 3.01
C ASP A 39 15.99 2.16 1.63
N LEU A 40 15.18 1.76 0.64
CA LEU A 40 15.66 1.47 -0.71
C LEU A 40 16.16 2.72 -1.42
N ALA A 41 15.56 3.88 -1.17
CA ALA A 41 16.05 5.14 -1.73
C ALA A 41 17.45 5.50 -1.21
N ARG A 42 17.75 5.23 0.06
CA ARG A 42 19.10 5.43 0.61
C ARG A 42 20.09 4.44 0.00
N GLU A 43 19.70 3.18 -0.13
CA GLU A 43 20.52 2.10 -0.69
C GLU A 43 20.88 2.35 -2.16
N TYR A 44 19.89 2.72 -2.98
CA TYR A 44 20.06 2.92 -4.43
C TYR A 44 20.30 4.38 -4.82
N HIS A 45 20.53 5.25 -3.83
CA HIS A 45 20.82 6.68 -4.03
C HIS A 45 19.74 7.44 -4.83
N VAL A 46 18.47 7.06 -4.66
CA VAL A 46 17.31 7.76 -5.22
C VAL A 46 17.01 8.99 -4.36
N LYS A 47 16.95 10.17 -4.97
CA LYS A 47 16.63 11.41 -4.26
C LYS A 47 15.14 11.48 -3.96
N LEU A 48 14.80 11.59 -2.68
CA LEU A 48 13.43 11.84 -2.22
C LEU A 48 13.25 13.29 -1.73
N PRO A 49 12.01 13.83 -1.78
CA PRO A 49 11.67 15.11 -1.18
C PRO A 49 11.83 15.14 0.36
N SER A 50 11.73 13.98 1.01
CA SER A 50 12.00 13.78 2.43
C SER A 50 12.50 12.35 2.68
N TYR A 51 13.24 12.15 3.77
CA TYR A 51 13.63 10.84 4.30
C TYR A 51 12.95 10.52 5.65
N THR A 52 11.80 11.15 5.90
CA THR A 52 10.88 10.84 7.01
C THR A 52 9.51 10.48 6.46
N GLU A 53 8.79 9.63 7.18
CA GLU A 53 7.44 9.19 6.78
C GLU A 53 6.44 10.34 6.76
N GLU A 54 6.54 11.25 7.72
CA GLU A 54 5.69 12.43 7.85
C GLU A 54 5.92 13.38 6.68
N GLY A 55 7.18 13.66 6.35
CA GLY A 55 7.52 14.57 5.24
C GLY A 55 7.11 13.99 3.88
N LEU A 56 7.18 12.67 3.69
CA LEU A 56 6.69 12.04 2.47
C LEU A 56 5.16 12.07 2.36
N ARG A 57 4.41 11.96 3.46
CA ARG A 57 2.95 12.15 3.46
C ARG A 57 2.55 13.59 3.18
N GLU A 58 3.32 14.56 3.65
CA GLU A 58 3.07 15.98 3.38
C GLU A 58 3.38 16.36 1.92
N LEU A 59 4.51 15.89 1.39
CA LEU A 59 5.05 16.36 0.10
C LEU A 59 4.65 15.49 -1.09
N VAL A 60 4.42 14.19 -0.88
CA VAL A 60 4.22 13.21 -1.97
C VAL A 60 2.88 12.49 -1.81
N PHE A 61 2.69 11.75 -0.71
CA PHE A 61 1.55 10.87 -0.47
C PHE A 61 0.44 11.57 0.31
N LYS A 62 -0.09 12.65 -0.28
CA LYS A 62 -1.07 13.54 0.34
C LYS A 62 -2.45 12.90 0.43
N ASP A 63 -3.25 13.38 1.38
CA ASP A 63 -4.66 12.97 1.53
C ASP A 63 -5.55 13.39 0.34
N ARG A 64 -5.15 14.45 -0.38
CA ARG A 64 -5.89 15.00 -1.52
C ARG A 64 -4.96 15.52 -2.61
N TYR A 65 -5.38 15.31 -3.85
CA TYR A 65 -4.73 15.79 -5.07
C TYR A 65 -5.74 16.58 -5.91
N ALA A 66 -5.25 17.50 -6.75
CA ALA A 66 -6.07 18.26 -7.67
C ALA A 66 -6.60 17.42 -8.84
N ASN A 67 -5.81 16.45 -9.31
CA ASN A 67 -6.19 15.54 -10.40
C ASN A 67 -5.31 14.28 -10.44
N LEU A 68 -5.65 13.34 -11.33
CA LEU A 68 -4.91 12.10 -11.53
C LEU A 68 -3.45 12.34 -11.97
N GLY A 69 -3.19 13.34 -12.81
CA GLY A 69 -1.83 13.65 -13.26
C GLY A 69 -0.91 14.04 -12.10
N GLU A 70 -1.42 14.85 -11.16
CA GLU A 70 -0.69 15.17 -9.93
C GLU A 70 -0.44 13.93 -9.07
N TYR A 71 -1.45 13.08 -8.86
CA TYR A 71 -1.33 11.82 -8.11
C TYR A 71 -0.20 10.92 -8.67
N LEU A 72 -0.16 10.76 -9.99
CA LEU A 72 0.81 9.89 -10.65
C LEU A 72 2.26 10.39 -10.54
N THR A 73 2.50 11.66 -10.17
CA THR A 73 3.88 12.15 -9.97
C THR A 73 4.62 11.42 -8.86
N GLY A 74 3.90 10.90 -7.85
CA GLY A 74 4.48 10.12 -6.77
C GLY A 74 5.09 8.79 -7.23
N PHE A 75 4.58 8.19 -8.31
CA PHE A 75 5.08 6.91 -8.83
C PHE A 75 6.51 7.01 -9.37
N ALA A 76 6.98 8.22 -9.73
CA ALA A 76 8.38 8.41 -10.13
C ALA A 76 9.36 7.98 -9.03
N TYR A 77 8.99 8.12 -7.75
CA TYR A 77 9.82 7.71 -6.62
C TYR A 77 9.71 6.22 -6.32
N THR A 78 8.49 5.67 -6.35
CA THR A 78 8.25 4.27 -6.02
C THR A 78 8.83 3.34 -7.09
N VAL A 79 8.63 3.66 -8.37
CA VAL A 79 9.20 2.89 -9.48
C VAL A 79 10.72 2.97 -9.47
N ALA A 80 11.31 4.13 -9.16
CA ALA A 80 12.76 4.30 -9.14
C ALA A 80 13.49 3.39 -8.14
N VAL A 81 12.85 3.02 -7.03
CA VAL A 81 13.46 2.11 -6.02
C VAL A 81 13.21 0.62 -6.31
N LEU A 82 12.33 0.28 -7.25
CA LEU A 82 11.94 -1.10 -7.59
C LEU A 82 12.69 -1.65 -8.83
N GLN A 83 13.92 -1.21 -9.07
CA GLN A 83 14.70 -1.56 -10.27
C GLN A 83 15.65 -2.76 -10.07
N SER A 84 15.58 -3.44 -8.93
CA SER A 84 16.39 -4.62 -8.63
C SER A 84 15.52 -5.81 -8.23
N GLU A 85 16.03 -7.03 -8.45
CA GLU A 85 15.37 -8.27 -8.03
C GLU A 85 15.05 -8.28 -6.53
N VAL A 86 16.03 -7.88 -5.70
CA VAL A 86 15.89 -7.84 -4.23
C VAL A 86 14.81 -6.83 -3.78
N ALA A 87 14.73 -5.68 -4.46
CA ALA A 87 13.72 -4.68 -4.15
C ALA A 87 12.31 -5.16 -4.51
N LEU A 88 12.17 -5.79 -5.68
CA LEU A 88 10.91 -6.36 -6.13
C LEU A 88 10.46 -7.51 -5.24
N GLU A 89 11.38 -8.39 -4.82
CA GLU A 89 11.11 -9.48 -3.88
C GLU A 89 10.61 -8.93 -2.53
N ARG A 90 11.33 -7.95 -1.95
CA ARG A 90 10.92 -7.32 -0.69
C ARG A 90 9.54 -6.68 -0.80
N ALA A 91 9.30 -5.90 -1.85
CA ALA A 91 8.02 -5.22 -2.05
C ALA A 91 6.86 -6.23 -2.23
N GLY A 92 7.05 -7.27 -3.04
CA GLY A 92 6.05 -8.31 -3.25
C GLY A 92 5.74 -9.09 -1.97
N TYR A 93 6.77 -9.43 -1.19
CA TYR A 93 6.59 -10.09 0.11
C TYR A 93 5.85 -9.19 1.11
N GLU A 94 6.24 -7.93 1.23
CA GLU A 94 5.57 -6.98 2.13
C GLU A 94 4.10 -6.75 1.75
N LEU A 95 3.80 -6.65 0.45
CA LEU A 95 2.43 -6.54 -0.06
C LEU A 95 1.57 -7.75 0.32
N ALA A 96 2.11 -8.97 0.18
CA ALA A 96 1.41 -10.19 0.57
C ALA A 96 1.14 -10.24 2.08
N VAL A 97 2.12 -9.85 2.91
CA VAL A 97 1.96 -9.77 4.36
C VAL A 97 0.87 -8.76 4.76
N ASP A 98 0.87 -7.58 4.14
CA ASP A 98 -0.10 -6.53 4.45
C ASP A 98 -1.51 -6.94 4.03
N ASN A 99 -1.69 -7.52 2.84
CA ASN A 99 -2.95 -8.11 2.40
C ASN A 99 -3.46 -9.19 3.37
N GLN A 100 -2.58 -10.08 3.82
CA GLN A 100 -2.96 -11.11 4.79
C GLN A 100 -3.41 -10.50 6.12
N ASN A 101 -2.73 -9.46 6.61
CA ASN A 101 -3.07 -8.75 7.85
C ASN A 101 -4.39 -7.97 7.74
N GLU A 102 -4.74 -7.52 6.54
CA GLU A 102 -6.03 -6.89 6.26
C GLU A 102 -7.16 -7.90 6.08
N GLY A 103 -6.86 -9.20 5.96
CA GLY A 103 -7.85 -10.27 5.78
C GLY A 103 -8.23 -10.52 4.31
N VAL A 104 -7.37 -10.11 3.38
CA VAL A 104 -7.47 -10.48 1.97
C VAL A 104 -7.05 -11.95 1.82
N ARG A 105 -7.85 -12.72 1.06
CA ARG A 105 -7.66 -14.16 0.83
C ARG A 105 -7.22 -14.47 -0.60
N TYR A 106 -7.47 -13.54 -1.51
CA TYR A 106 -7.09 -13.63 -2.90
C TYR A 106 -6.72 -12.25 -3.41
N LEU A 107 -5.59 -12.17 -4.10
CA LEU A 107 -4.95 -10.96 -4.60
C LEU A 107 -4.56 -11.17 -6.06
N GLU A 108 -4.94 -10.25 -6.94
CA GLU A 108 -4.41 -10.14 -8.31
C GLU A 108 -3.51 -8.91 -8.39
N VAL A 109 -2.24 -9.13 -8.73
CA VAL A 109 -1.19 -8.10 -8.84
C VAL A 109 -0.32 -8.38 -10.06
#